data_AF-A0A2W4IY61-F1
#
_entry.id   AF-A0A2W4IY61-F1
#
_cell.length_a   1.000
_cell.length_b   1.000
_cell.length_c   1.000
_cell.angle_alpha   90.00
_cell.angle_beta   90.00
_cell.angle_gamma   90.00
#
_symmetry.space_group_name_H-M   'P 1'
#
loop_
_entity.id
_entity.type
_entity.pdbx_description
1 polymer ?
#
loop_
_entity_poly.entity_id
_entity_poly.type
_entity_poly.pdbx_seq_one_letter_code
_entity_poly.pdbx_strand_id
1 'polypeptide(L)'
;MRESPQASVRARREAIRRLIRTRIVSTQEELRALLAEEGFEVTQATLSRDLARLGARRVALPTGGTAYEIDGLEPTDPEEALRAVAASVLLVDETDALVVVHTPPGAAPSVGLALDQSRLTGVAGTIAGDDTVFIAPKKGVSPAVVARQLRGIWMKG
;
A
#
# COMPACT_ATOMS: atom_id res chain seq x y z
N MET A 1 6.15 4.61 32.92
CA MET A 1 6.99 3.45 32.55
C MET A 1 7.89 3.92 31.42
N ARG A 2 9.21 4.07 31.62
CA ARG A 2 10.13 4.53 30.56
C ARG A 2 10.40 3.35 29.63
N GLU A 3 10.10 3.48 28.34
CA GLU A 3 10.38 2.43 27.36
C GLU A 3 11.89 2.13 27.30
N SER A 4 12.24 0.84 27.26
CA SER A 4 13.63 0.41 27.19
C SER A 4 14.27 0.88 25.86
N PRO A 5 15.54 1.34 25.86
CA PRO A 5 16.22 1.81 24.64
C PRO A 5 16.20 0.81 23.47
N GLN A 6 16.20 -0.49 23.76
CA GLN A 6 16.08 -1.55 22.76
C GLN A 6 14.68 -1.64 22.12
N ALA A 7 13.62 -1.35 22.88
CA ALA A 7 12.25 -1.31 22.36
C ALA A 7 12.08 -0.14 21.37
N SER A 8 12.66 1.03 21.70
CA SER A 8 12.66 2.22 20.82
C SER A 8 13.41 1.97 19.49
N VAL A 9 14.52 1.23 19.50
CA VAL A 9 15.26 0.89 18.25
C VAL A 9 14.46 -0.04 17.35
N ARG A 10 13.79 -1.05 17.92
CA ARG A 10 12.94 -1.97 17.14
C ARG A 10 11.75 -1.21 16.54
N ALA A 11 11.02 -0.45 17.36
CA ALA A 11 9.87 0.33 16.93
C ALA A 11 10.26 1.32 15.82
N ARG A 12 11.39 2.01 15.96
CA ARG A 12 11.91 2.90 14.92
C ARG A 12 12.19 2.17 13.60
N ARG A 13 12.80 0.98 13.65
CA ARG A 13 13.08 0.21 12.43
C ARG A 13 11.81 -0.29 11.75
N GLU A 14 10.81 -0.68 12.53
CA GLU A 14 9.49 -1.02 12.02
C GLU A 14 8.82 0.21 11.36
N ALA A 15 8.94 1.39 11.97
CA ALA A 15 8.50 2.65 11.36
C ALA A 15 9.23 2.96 10.04
N ILE A 16 10.56 2.82 9.98
CA ILE A 16 11.34 2.98 8.74
C ILE A 16 10.83 2.05 7.64
N ARG A 17 10.63 0.75 7.95
CA ARG A 17 10.08 -0.23 7.00
C ARG A 17 8.71 0.21 6.50
N ARG A 18 7.80 0.59 7.40
CA ARG A 18 6.45 1.04 7.04
C ARG A 18 6.48 2.28 6.15
N LEU A 19 7.29 3.29 6.47
CA LEU A 19 7.39 4.53 5.71
C LEU A 19 7.94 4.27 4.29
N ILE A 20 8.99 3.47 4.15
CA ILE A 20 9.55 3.08 2.83
C ILE A 20 8.55 2.24 2.01
N ARG A 21 7.74 1.40 2.67
CA ARG A 21 6.71 0.56 2.02
C ARG A 21 5.51 1.37 1.52
N THR A 22 5.15 2.46 2.21
CA THR A 22 3.89 3.18 2.00
C THR A 22 4.06 4.54 1.32
N ARG A 23 5.28 5.08 1.26
CA ARG A 23 5.57 6.40 0.68
C ARG A 23 6.78 6.33 -0.26
N ILE A 24 6.79 7.18 -1.28
CA ILE A 24 7.98 7.42 -2.10
C ILE A 24 8.93 8.30 -1.30
N VAL A 25 9.98 7.71 -0.73
CA VAL A 25 10.97 8.43 0.08
C VAL A 25 12.29 8.49 -0.68
N SER A 26 12.70 9.69 -1.07
CA SER A 26 13.84 9.92 -1.96
C SER A 26 15.13 10.23 -1.23
N THR A 27 15.04 10.79 -0.01
CA THR A 27 16.21 11.25 0.77
C THR A 27 16.13 10.83 2.23
N GLN A 28 17.30 10.77 2.90
CA GLN A 28 17.34 10.51 4.33
C GLN A 28 16.79 11.68 5.16
N GLU A 29 16.89 12.90 4.64
CA GLU A 29 16.34 14.08 5.29
C GLU A 29 14.80 14.02 5.36
N GLU A 30 14.19 13.65 4.24
CA GLU A 30 12.77 13.37 4.16
C GLU A 30 12.34 12.24 5.10
N LEU A 31 13.05 11.11 5.08
CA LEU A 31 12.75 10.00 5.99
C LEU A 31 12.89 10.40 7.47
N ARG A 32 13.85 11.27 7.80
CA ARG A 32 14.04 11.79 9.15
C ARG A 32 12.87 12.68 9.59
N ALA A 33 12.39 13.56 8.70
CA ALA A 33 11.23 14.40 8.99
C ALA A 33 9.98 13.55 9.26
N LEU A 34 9.74 12.52 8.43
CA LEU A 34 8.63 11.58 8.62
C LEU A 34 8.71 10.79 9.93
N LEU A 35 9.93 10.40 10.34
CA LEU A 35 10.14 9.73 11.62
C LEU A 35 9.89 10.66 12.81
N ALA A 36 10.27 11.94 12.71
CA ALA A 36 10.01 12.94 13.74
C ALA A 36 8.50 13.18 13.94
N GLU A 37 7.70 13.19 12.87
CA GLU A 37 6.23 13.23 12.94
C GLU A 37 5.64 12.06 13.75
N GLU A 38 6.29 10.88 13.70
CA GLU A 38 5.92 9.69 14.48
C GLU A 38 6.60 9.63 15.87
N GLY A 39 7.31 10.69 16.28
CA GLY A 39 7.96 10.81 17.58
C GLY A 39 9.36 10.18 17.66
N PHE A 40 9.96 9.80 16.53
CA PHE A 40 11.31 9.24 16.46
C PHE A 40 12.36 10.29 16.05
N GLU A 41 12.94 10.95 17.05
CA GLU A 41 14.08 11.84 16.84
C GLU A 41 15.38 11.06 16.60
N VAL A 42 15.98 11.20 15.40
CA VAL A 42 17.24 10.53 15.05
C VAL A 42 18.22 11.40 14.29
N THR A 43 19.51 11.15 14.51
CA THR A 43 20.58 11.74 13.71
C THR A 43 20.71 11.05 12.34
N GLN A 44 21.26 11.76 11.36
CA GLN A 44 21.53 11.20 10.03
C GLN A 44 22.43 9.95 10.10
N ALA A 45 23.44 9.95 10.99
CA ALA A 45 24.30 8.78 11.19
C ALA A 45 23.57 7.57 11.77
N THR A 46 22.53 7.79 12.58
CA THR A 46 21.68 6.71 13.11
C THR A 46 20.78 6.15 12.04
N LEU A 47 20.12 7.04 11.28
CA LEU A 47 19.24 6.67 10.19
C LEU A 47 19.99 5.92 9.06
N SER A 48 21.18 6.39 8.69
CA SER A 48 22.05 5.71 7.72
C SER A 48 22.41 4.28 8.15
N ARG A 49 22.75 4.08 9.43
CA ARG A 49 23.04 2.75 9.97
C ARG A 49 21.81 1.85 10.02
N ASP A 50 20.63 2.39 10.31
CA ASP A 50 19.40 1.61 10.29
C ASP A 50 19.01 1.22 8.86
N LEU A 51 19.10 2.13 7.89
CA LEU A 51 18.88 1.84 6.48
C LEU A 51 19.81 0.74 5.97
N ALA A 52 21.10 0.81 6.29
CA ALA A 52 22.07 -0.23 5.94
C ALA A 52 21.72 -1.59 6.57
N ARG A 53 21.34 -1.62 7.85
CA ARG A 53 20.91 -2.84 8.55
C ARG A 53 19.62 -3.43 8.00
N LEU A 54 18.74 -2.58 7.49
CA LEU A 54 17.48 -2.99 6.89
C LEU A 54 17.65 -3.47 5.44
N GLY A 55 18.82 -3.25 4.82
CA GLY A 55 19.05 -3.58 3.42
C GLY A 55 18.39 -2.59 2.45
N ALA A 56 18.20 -1.33 2.87
CA ALA A 56 17.60 -0.31 2.02
C ALA A 56 18.54 0.12 0.89
N ARG A 57 18.06 0.08 -0.34
CA ARG A 57 18.76 0.52 -1.55
C ARG A 57 17.98 1.63 -2.25
N ARG A 58 18.67 2.50 -2.97
CA ARG A 58 18.02 3.50 -3.84
C ARG A 58 17.76 2.87 -5.19
N VAL A 59 16.54 3.02 -5.69
CA VAL A 59 16.10 2.53 -7.00
C VAL A 59 15.57 3.68 -7.84
N ALA A 60 15.77 3.59 -9.15
CA ALA A 60 15.20 4.55 -10.08
C ALA A 60 13.69 4.32 -10.23
N LEU A 61 12.90 5.40 -10.20
CA LEU A 61 11.46 5.31 -10.41
C LEU A 61 11.12 5.43 -11.90
N PRO A 62 10.05 4.75 -12.38
CA PRO A 62 9.58 4.90 -13.76
C PRO A 62 9.19 6.34 -14.14
N THR A 63 8.77 7.13 -13.15
CA THR A 63 8.40 8.55 -13.29
C THR A 63 9.60 9.50 -13.29
N GLY A 64 10.83 8.96 -13.20
CA GLY A 64 12.04 9.73 -12.96
C GLY A 64 12.31 9.94 -11.46
N GLY A 65 13.58 10.16 -11.12
CA GLY A 65 14.05 10.28 -9.73
C GLY A 65 14.41 8.92 -9.10
N THR A 66 14.62 8.92 -7.78
CA THR A 66 14.98 7.71 -7.02
C THR A 66 14.25 7.63 -5.70
N ALA A 67 13.87 6.43 -5.27
CA ALA A 67 13.32 6.17 -3.95
C ALA A 67 14.13 5.11 -3.20
N TYR A 68 14.01 5.08 -1.88
CA TYR A 68 14.43 3.94 -1.08
C TYR A 68 13.48 2.75 -1.31
N GLU A 69 14.06 1.57 -1.41
CA GLU A 69 13.38 0.27 -1.45
C GLU A 69 14.14 -0.68 -0.52
N ILE A 70 13.44 -1.58 0.17
CA ILE A 70 14.05 -2.65 0.96
C ILE A 70 13.51 -3.96 0.42
N ASP A 71 14.42 -4.88 0.05
CA ASP A 71 14.02 -6.19 -0.47
C ASP A 71 13.20 -6.95 0.59
N GLY A 72 12.06 -7.52 0.17
CA GLY A 72 11.11 -8.18 1.08
C GLY A 72 10.18 -7.23 1.85
N LEU A 73 10.18 -5.92 1.55
CA LEU A 73 9.09 -4.99 1.90
C LEU A 73 8.03 -4.87 0.80
N GLU A 74 7.85 -5.92 0.01
CA GLU A 74 6.59 -6.13 -0.70
C GLU A 74 5.42 -5.95 0.29
N PRO A 75 4.24 -5.48 -0.16
CA PRO A 75 3.06 -5.33 0.69
C PRO A 75 2.89 -6.58 1.55
N THR A 76 3.01 -6.41 2.87
CA THR A 76 3.17 -7.53 3.81
C THR A 76 1.84 -8.22 4.08
N ASP A 77 0.75 -7.62 3.61
CA ASP A 77 -0.51 -8.26 3.24
C ASP A 77 -1.02 -7.52 1.98
N PRO A 78 -1.11 -8.18 0.80
CA PRO A 78 -1.70 -7.58 -0.40
C PRO A 78 -3.12 -7.03 -0.16
N GLU A 79 -3.82 -7.57 0.85
CA GLU A 79 -5.15 -7.11 1.23
C GLU A 79 -5.13 -5.88 2.15
N GLU A 80 -3.98 -5.45 2.71
CA GLU A 80 -3.88 -4.29 3.61
C GLU A 80 -4.38 -3.00 2.92
N ALA A 81 -3.94 -2.77 1.69
CA ALA A 81 -4.38 -1.63 0.89
C ALA A 81 -5.89 -1.69 0.58
N LEU A 82 -6.41 -2.89 0.31
CA LEU A 82 -7.84 -3.10 0.06
C LEU A 82 -8.65 -2.84 1.33
N ARG A 83 -8.24 -3.35 2.49
CA ARG A 83 -8.91 -3.11 3.76
C ARG A 83 -8.96 -1.62 4.10
N ALA A 84 -7.92 -0.86 3.79
CA ALA A 84 -7.85 0.58 4.06
C ALA A 84 -8.95 1.39 3.35
N VAL A 85 -9.46 0.91 2.21
CA VAL A 85 -10.53 1.57 1.44
C VAL A 85 -11.92 0.94 1.63
N ALA A 86 -12.06 -0.03 2.54
CA ALA A 86 -13.32 -0.77 2.71
C ALA A 86 -14.53 0.13 2.99
N ALA A 87 -14.36 1.18 3.81
CA ALA A 87 -15.41 2.14 4.12
C ALA A 87 -15.89 2.98 2.92
N SER A 88 -15.09 3.05 1.86
CA SER A 88 -15.41 3.76 0.62
C SER A 88 -16.08 2.86 -0.42
N VAL A 89 -16.30 1.58 -0.12
CA VAL A 89 -16.95 0.62 -1.02
C VAL A 89 -18.41 0.45 -0.61
N LEU A 90 -19.33 0.82 -1.50
CA LEU A 90 -20.77 0.70 -1.29
C LEU A 90 -21.31 -0.63 -1.83
N LEU A 91 -20.81 -1.05 -2.99
CA LEU A 91 -21.28 -2.26 -3.67
C LEU A 91 -20.15 -2.85 -4.50
N VAL A 92 -20.11 -4.18 -4.55
CA VAL A 92 -19.33 -4.96 -5.52
C VAL A 92 -20.32 -5.80 -6.32
N ASP A 93 -20.36 -5.59 -7.62
CA ASP A 93 -21.19 -6.33 -8.57
C ASP A 93 -20.34 -6.94 -9.70
N GLU A 94 -20.90 -7.86 -10.47
CA GLU A 94 -20.23 -8.49 -11.60
C GLU A 94 -21.15 -8.70 -12.79
N THR A 95 -20.58 -8.54 -13.97
CA THR A 95 -21.17 -8.95 -15.26
C THR A 95 -20.43 -10.18 -15.78
N ASP A 96 -20.80 -10.65 -16.98
CA ASP A 96 -20.08 -11.72 -17.65
C ASP A 96 -18.61 -11.37 -17.99
N ALA A 97 -18.26 -10.07 -18.01
CA ALA A 97 -16.94 -9.60 -18.44
C ALA A 97 -16.15 -8.82 -17.39
N LEU A 98 -16.82 -8.10 -16.48
CA LEU A 98 -16.20 -7.14 -15.56
C LEU A 98 -16.73 -7.29 -14.15
N VAL A 99 -15.91 -6.91 -13.17
CA VAL A 99 -16.38 -6.57 -11.82
C VAL A 99 -16.52 -5.05 -11.74
N VAL A 100 -17.61 -4.59 -11.12
CA VAL A 100 -17.94 -3.19 -10.95
C VAL A 100 -18.00 -2.89 -9.45
N VAL A 101 -17.24 -1.89 -9.02
CA VAL A 101 -17.23 -1.42 -7.63
C VAL A 101 -17.81 -0.01 -7.60
N HIS A 102 -18.87 0.18 -6.81
CA HIS A 102 -19.46 1.49 -6.57
C HIS A 102 -18.97 2.07 -5.24
N THR A 103 -18.75 3.37 -5.26
CA THR A 103 -18.18 4.16 -4.18
C THR A 103 -18.96 5.48 -4.05
N PRO A 104 -18.81 6.24 -2.95
CA PRO A 104 -19.29 7.62 -2.91
C PRO A 104 -18.62 8.50 -3.99
N PRO A 105 -19.22 9.64 -4.37
CA PRO A 105 -18.61 10.58 -5.30
C PRO A 105 -17.16 10.95 -4.91
N GLY A 106 -16.26 10.93 -5.89
CA GLY A 106 -14.83 11.21 -5.75
C GLY A 106 -13.98 10.12 -5.07
N ALA A 107 -14.56 8.99 -4.65
CA ALA A 107 -13.83 7.97 -3.91
C ALA A 107 -13.22 6.87 -4.81
N ALA A 108 -13.71 6.68 -6.03
CA ALA A 108 -13.26 5.62 -6.93
C ALA A 108 -11.76 5.64 -7.25
N PRO A 109 -11.08 6.79 -7.45
CA PRO A 109 -9.64 6.83 -7.68
C PRO A 109 -8.83 6.22 -6.53
N SER A 110 -9.26 6.42 -5.28
CA SER A 110 -8.59 5.84 -4.12
C SER A 110 -8.75 4.31 -4.05
N VAL A 111 -9.91 3.79 -4.45
CA VAL A 111 -10.19 2.36 -4.52
C VAL A 111 -9.40 1.70 -5.65
N GLY A 112 -9.32 2.33 -6.83
CA GLY A 112 -8.43 1.91 -7.92
C GLY A 112 -6.97 1.86 -7.49
N LEU A 113 -6.53 2.92 -6.78
CA LEU A 113 -5.36 3.00 -5.90
C LEU A 113 -4.99 1.66 -5.24
N ALA A 114 -5.86 1.28 -4.32
CA ALA A 114 -5.69 0.10 -3.50
C ALA A 114 -5.70 -1.20 -4.31
N LEU A 115 -6.54 -1.30 -5.34
CA LEU A 115 -6.61 -2.47 -6.22
C LEU A 115 -5.29 -2.70 -6.95
N ASP A 116 -4.69 -1.66 -7.51
CA ASP A 116 -3.41 -1.76 -8.21
C ASP A 116 -2.26 -2.14 -7.26
N GLN A 117 -2.24 -1.54 -6.07
CA GLN A 117 -1.26 -1.85 -5.01
C GLN A 117 -1.40 -3.27 -4.46
N SER A 118 -2.62 -3.80 -4.40
CA SER A 118 -2.89 -5.16 -3.91
C SER A 118 -2.35 -6.26 -4.82
N ARG A 119 -2.01 -5.94 -6.08
CA ARG A 119 -1.58 -6.93 -7.09
C ARG A 119 -2.51 -8.16 -7.13
N LEU A 120 -3.83 -7.93 -7.04
CA LEU A 120 -4.83 -9.00 -6.91
C LEU A 120 -4.65 -10.07 -8.01
N THR A 121 -4.51 -11.32 -7.60
CA THR A 121 -4.32 -12.42 -8.55
C THR A 121 -5.56 -12.59 -9.41
N GLY A 122 -5.38 -12.75 -10.73
CA GLY A 122 -6.48 -12.95 -11.66
C GLY A 122 -7.12 -11.66 -12.21
N VAL A 123 -6.61 -10.48 -11.84
CA VAL A 123 -7.00 -9.19 -12.44
C VAL A 123 -5.99 -8.79 -13.51
N ALA A 124 -6.48 -8.36 -14.67
CA ALA A 124 -5.68 -7.82 -15.77
C ALA A 124 -5.42 -6.32 -15.60
N GLY A 125 -6.39 -5.57 -15.06
CA GLY A 125 -6.25 -4.15 -14.75
C GLY A 125 -7.54 -3.54 -14.23
N THR A 126 -7.46 -2.26 -13.86
CA THR A 126 -8.58 -1.46 -13.36
C THR A 126 -8.71 -0.14 -14.12
N ILE A 127 -9.93 0.42 -14.17
CA ILE A 127 -10.20 1.79 -14.61
C ILE A 127 -11.12 2.42 -13.57
N ALA A 128 -10.66 3.50 -12.94
CA ALA A 128 -11.46 4.28 -12.01
C ALA A 128 -12.06 5.51 -12.69
N GLY A 129 -13.37 5.69 -12.51
CA GLY A 129 -14.06 6.96 -12.76
C GLY A 129 -14.09 7.82 -11.50
N ASP A 130 -15.19 8.55 -11.28
CA ASP A 130 -15.39 9.37 -10.08
C ASP A 130 -15.97 8.56 -8.91
N ASP A 131 -17.04 7.81 -9.17
CA ASP A 131 -17.79 7.03 -8.16
C ASP A 131 -17.79 5.51 -8.45
N THR A 132 -17.19 5.08 -9.56
CA THR A 132 -17.23 3.70 -10.04
C THR A 132 -15.86 3.22 -10.51
N VAL A 133 -15.49 1.99 -10.15
CA VAL A 133 -14.28 1.30 -10.64
C VAL A 133 -14.66 0.06 -11.44
N PHE A 134 -14.14 -0.05 -12.67
CA PHE A 134 -14.20 -1.27 -13.45
C PHE A 134 -12.94 -2.09 -13.27
N ILE A 135 -13.10 -3.39 -13.07
CA ILE A 135 -12.01 -4.34 -12.88
C ILE A 135 -12.15 -5.41 -13.95
N ALA A 136 -11.12 -5.53 -14.79
CA ALA A 136 -11.06 -6.53 -15.85
C ALA A 136 -10.31 -7.78 -15.36
N PRO A 137 -10.95 -8.96 -15.30
CA PRO A 137 -10.25 -10.21 -15.00
C PRO A 137 -9.29 -10.61 -16.12
N LYS A 138 -8.29 -11.43 -15.79
CA LYS A 138 -7.43 -12.09 -16.78
C LYS A 138 -8.22 -13.12 -17.58
N LYS A 139 -7.74 -13.43 -18.79
CA LYS A 139 -8.31 -14.49 -19.63
C LYS A 139 -8.44 -15.80 -18.85
N GLY A 140 -9.64 -16.39 -18.89
CA GLY A 140 -9.94 -17.65 -18.19
C GLY A 140 -10.32 -17.50 -16.71
N VAL A 141 -10.31 -16.28 -16.17
CA VAL A 141 -10.78 -15.97 -14.82
C VAL A 141 -12.20 -15.42 -14.90
N SER A 142 -13.13 -16.03 -14.16
CA SER A 142 -14.51 -15.54 -14.09
C SER A 142 -14.58 -14.28 -13.23
N PRO A 143 -15.31 -13.22 -13.65
CA PRO A 143 -15.58 -12.04 -12.82
C PRO A 143 -16.16 -12.39 -11.45
N ALA A 144 -17.03 -13.40 -11.35
CA ALA A 144 -17.63 -13.84 -10.11
C ALA A 144 -16.60 -14.36 -9.07
N VAL A 145 -15.46 -14.89 -9.53
CA VAL A 145 -14.36 -15.32 -8.63
C VAL A 145 -13.69 -14.10 -8.01
N VAL A 146 -13.39 -13.09 -8.84
CA VAL A 146 -12.78 -11.83 -8.39
C VAL A 146 -13.73 -11.08 -7.45
N ALA A 147 -15.00 -10.95 -7.82
CA ALA A 147 -16.02 -10.30 -7.00
C ALA A 147 -16.17 -10.98 -5.63
N ARG A 148 -16.20 -12.32 -5.59
CA ARG A 148 -16.25 -13.08 -4.32
C ARG A 148 -15.04 -12.80 -3.43
N GLN A 149 -13.84 -12.75 -4.01
CA GLN A 149 -12.64 -12.41 -3.26
C GLN A 149 -12.73 -11.01 -2.65
N LEU A 150 -13.11 -10.00 -3.45
CA LEU A 150 -13.24 -8.61 -3.00
C LEU A 150 -14.33 -8.45 -1.93
N ARG A 151 -15.49 -9.07 -2.09
CA ARG A 151 -16.55 -9.10 -1.06
C ARG A 151 -16.05 -9.73 0.24
N GLY A 152 -15.24 -10.78 0.15
CA GLY A 152 -14.61 -11.43 1.31
C GLY A 152 -13.61 -10.54 2.06
N ILE A 153 -13.14 -9.46 1.46
CA ILE A 153 -12.23 -8.48 2.07
C ILE A 153 -13.02 -7.28 2.61
N TRP A 154 -13.92 -6.70 1.80
CA TRP A 154 -14.60 -5.44 2.13
C TRP A 154 -15.92 -5.58 2.88
N MET A 155 -16.63 -6.71 2.73
CA MET A 155 -17.98 -6.89 3.26
C MET A 155 -18.05 -7.86 4.43
N LYS A 156 -16.90 -8.23 5.02
CA LYS A 156 -16.89 -8.92 6.31
C LYS A 156 -17.26 -7.93 7.40
N GLY A 157 -18.43 -8.14 8.00
CA GLY A 157 -18.84 -7.47 9.24
C GLY A 157 -17.92 -7.81 10.41
#